data_AF-A0A9D5PVP6-F1
#
_entry.id   AF-A0A9D5PVP6-F1
#
_cell.length_a   1.000
_cell.length_b   1.000
_cell.length_c   1.000
_cell.angle_alpha   90.00
_cell.angle_beta   90.00
_cell.angle_gamma   90.00
#
_symmetry.space_group_name_H-M   'P 1'
#
loop_
_entity.id
_entity.type
_entity.pdbx_description
1 polymer ?
#
loop_
_entity_poly.entity_id
_entity_poly.type
_entity_poly.pdbx_seq_one_letter_code
_entity_poly.pdbx_strand_id
1 'polypeptide(L)'
;MKKNHFFTTLFAAGLLGAAMSVCLTSPAHAAAAEILSPALENLSAEVCMVKSGLVCTDVCFDASDFTHGVGCPVDSITITALPPQSSGTLMIGNAPAAVNQTVSAANLNFLRFVPGENCLSSTFRFKAEGEY
;
A
#
# COMPACT_ATOMS: atom_id res chain seq x y z
N MET A 1 11.96 56.64 39.86
CA MET A 1 10.98 55.62 39.41
C MET A 1 10.77 54.69 40.61
N LYS A 2 9.67 54.70 41.40
CA LYS A 2 8.22 54.68 41.12
C LYS A 2 7.85 53.37 40.40
N LYS A 3 7.06 52.43 40.92
CA LYS A 3 6.48 52.13 42.24
C LYS A 3 5.97 50.68 42.08
N ASN A 4 6.22 49.80 43.04
CA ASN A 4 5.57 48.49 43.14
C ASN A 4 4.07 48.71 43.35
N HIS A 5 3.18 47.96 42.71
CA HIS A 5 1.83 47.58 43.19
C HIS A 5 1.18 46.66 42.12
N PHE A 6 0.84 45.40 42.43
CA PHE A 6 -0.37 44.95 43.16
C PHE A 6 -1.52 44.63 42.19
N PHE A 7 -2.40 43.69 42.56
CA PHE A 7 -3.62 43.17 41.89
C PHE A 7 -3.42 41.96 40.94
N THR A 8 -3.73 40.70 41.28
CA THR A 8 -4.95 40.08 41.91
C THR A 8 -6.16 40.15 40.97
N THR A 9 -6.70 39.02 40.48
CA THR A 9 -8.03 38.41 40.80
C THR A 9 -8.26 37.36 39.70
N LEU A 10 -8.44 36.03 39.85
CA LEU A 10 -9.05 35.13 40.84
C LEU A 10 -10.59 35.07 40.78
N PHE A 11 -11.13 34.06 40.09
CA PHE A 11 -12.46 33.45 40.24
C PHE A 11 -12.39 32.09 39.52
N ALA A 12 -12.80 30.92 40.01
CA ALA A 12 -13.50 30.48 41.22
C ALA A 12 -13.09 28.99 41.42
N ALA A 13 -12.62 28.57 42.58
CA ALA A 13 -13.40 27.97 43.67
C ALA A 13 -14.24 26.74 43.27
N GLY A 14 -13.85 25.58 43.79
CA GLY A 14 -14.58 24.31 43.67
C GLY A 14 -13.85 23.16 44.37
N LEU A 15 -13.80 23.23 45.71
CA LEU A 15 -13.21 22.26 46.65
C LEU A 15 -14.21 21.12 46.92
N LEU A 16 -13.76 19.85 46.89
CA LEU A 16 -14.22 18.64 47.64
C LEU A 16 -13.60 17.42 46.89
N GLY A 17 -12.73 16.56 47.41
CA GLY A 17 -12.65 15.95 48.73
C GLY A 17 -13.16 14.50 48.64
N ALA A 18 -12.29 13.50 48.43
CA ALA A 18 -12.39 12.11 48.94
C ALA A 18 -11.35 11.15 48.33
N ALA A 19 -10.54 10.56 49.21
CA ALA A 19 -10.17 9.15 49.33
C ALA A 19 -9.99 8.23 48.10
N MET A 20 -8.80 7.61 48.06
CA MET A 20 -8.58 6.16 47.97
C MET A 20 -8.79 5.44 46.62
N SER A 21 -7.79 4.61 46.31
CA SER A 21 -7.87 3.39 45.49
C SER A 21 -7.59 3.51 43.98
N VAL A 22 -6.54 2.77 43.58
CA VAL A 22 -6.53 1.88 42.41
C VAL A 22 -6.74 2.54 41.05
N CYS A 23 -5.70 2.51 40.22
CA CYS A 23 -5.53 1.50 39.18
C CYS A 23 -4.44 2.00 38.22
N LEU A 24 -3.41 1.19 38.00
CA LEU A 24 -2.55 1.36 36.82
C LEU A 24 -3.45 1.19 35.59
N THR A 25 -3.89 2.30 35.01
CA THR A 25 -4.52 2.27 33.69
C THR A 25 -3.40 2.37 32.67
N SER A 26 -2.85 1.21 32.36
CA SER A 26 -2.29 0.95 31.04
C SER A 26 -3.28 1.45 29.99
N PRO A 27 -2.83 2.15 28.94
CA PRO A 27 -3.69 2.32 27.78
C PRO A 27 -3.86 0.94 27.17
N ALA A 28 -5.06 0.38 27.35
CA ALA A 28 -5.57 -0.74 26.59
C ALA A 28 -5.43 -0.39 25.10
N HIS A 29 -4.31 -0.80 24.50
CA HIS A 29 -4.17 -0.84 23.05
C HIS A 29 -4.92 -2.06 22.56
N ALA A 30 -6.15 -1.80 22.13
CA ALA A 30 -6.88 -2.57 21.13
C ALA A 30 -6.75 -4.10 21.25
N ALA A 31 -7.53 -4.67 22.16
CA ALA A 31 -7.94 -6.06 22.09
C ALA A 31 -8.81 -6.27 20.82
N ALA A 32 -8.16 -6.47 19.68
CA ALA A 32 -8.82 -6.89 18.43
C ALA A 32 -7.87 -7.65 17.47
N ALA A 33 -6.78 -8.24 17.97
CA ALA A 33 -5.80 -8.96 17.14
C ALA A 33 -5.43 -10.37 17.66
N GLU A 34 -6.27 -11.02 18.49
CA GLU A 34 -5.89 -12.26 19.20
C GLU A 34 -6.56 -13.56 18.69
N ILE A 35 -7.42 -13.53 17.66
CA ILE A 35 -8.02 -14.77 17.09
C ILE A 35 -7.41 -15.15 15.74
N LEU A 36 -6.62 -14.26 15.14
CA LEU A 36 -5.94 -14.52 13.87
C LEU A 36 -4.47 -14.74 14.18
N SER A 37 -3.91 -15.87 13.73
CA SER A 37 -2.49 -16.15 13.91
C SER A 37 -1.65 -15.05 13.22
N PRO A 38 -0.48 -14.68 13.77
CA PRO A 38 0.41 -13.69 13.15
C PRO A 38 0.85 -14.08 11.73
N ALA A 39 0.71 -15.36 11.35
CA ALA A 39 0.90 -15.84 9.99
C ALA A 39 0.00 -15.14 8.95
N LEU A 40 -1.19 -14.69 9.34
CA LEU A 40 -2.09 -13.98 8.43
C LEU A 40 -1.52 -12.62 8.01
N GLU A 41 -0.79 -11.93 8.89
CA GLU A 41 -0.13 -10.65 8.57
C GLU A 41 0.95 -10.83 7.50
N ASN A 42 1.61 -11.98 7.51
CA ASN A 42 2.61 -12.32 6.50
C ASN A 42 2.02 -12.84 5.19
N LEU A 43 0.77 -13.35 5.21
CA LEU A 43 0.02 -13.77 4.02
C LEU A 43 -0.78 -12.63 3.36
N SER A 44 -1.22 -11.64 4.15
CA SER A 44 -1.89 -10.44 3.63
C SER A 44 -0.90 -9.42 3.04
N ALA A 45 0.40 -9.66 3.21
CA ALA A 45 1.45 -8.90 2.57
C ALA A 45 1.37 -9.00 1.04
N GLU A 46 1.93 -8.00 0.37
CA GLU A 46 1.89 -7.91 -1.08
C GLU A 46 2.72 -9.03 -1.71
N VAL A 47 2.09 -9.78 -2.62
CA VAL A 47 2.78 -10.83 -3.37
C VAL A 47 3.61 -10.19 -4.49
N CYS A 48 4.88 -10.59 -4.58
CA CYS A 48 5.79 -10.09 -5.60
C CYS A 48 5.93 -11.11 -6.74
N MET A 49 5.62 -10.68 -7.95
CA MET A 49 5.91 -11.42 -9.18
C MET A 49 7.15 -10.83 -9.87
N VAL A 50 8.12 -11.67 -10.22
CA VAL A 50 9.34 -11.24 -10.91
C VAL A 50 9.37 -11.82 -12.33
N LYS A 51 9.46 -10.94 -13.33
CA LYS A 51 9.67 -11.30 -14.74
C LYS A 51 11.05 -10.81 -15.15
N SER A 52 11.83 -11.70 -15.78
CA SER A 52 13.18 -11.41 -16.25
C SER A 52 13.24 -11.43 -17.78
N GLY A 53 14.16 -10.68 -18.36
CA GLY A 53 14.37 -10.59 -19.81
C GLY A 53 15.79 -10.15 -20.14
N LEU A 54 16.07 -10.03 -21.44
CA LEU A 54 17.31 -9.41 -21.90
C LEU A 54 17.28 -7.89 -21.64
N VAL A 55 18.43 -7.31 -21.33
CA VAL A 55 18.56 -5.86 -21.14
C VAL A 55 18.12 -5.12 -22.41
N CYS A 56 17.45 -3.99 -22.23
CA CYS A 56 16.92 -3.14 -23.31
C CYS A 56 15.96 -3.84 -24.28
N THR A 57 15.36 -4.96 -23.87
CA THR A 57 14.32 -5.66 -24.64
C THR A 57 13.00 -5.55 -23.91
N ASP A 58 11.92 -5.46 -24.67
CA ASP A 58 10.58 -5.43 -24.12
C ASP A 58 10.29 -6.71 -23.31
N VAL A 59 9.68 -6.51 -22.14
CA VAL A 59 9.21 -7.59 -21.28
C VAL A 59 7.71 -7.76 -21.52
N CYS A 60 7.35 -8.83 -22.23
CA CYS A 60 5.95 -9.19 -22.52
C CYS A 60 5.36 -10.00 -21.37
N PHE A 61 4.09 -9.74 -21.06
CA PHE A 61 3.32 -10.50 -20.09
C PHE A 61 2.23 -11.31 -20.78
N ASP A 62 1.81 -12.38 -20.12
CA ASP A 62 0.66 -13.17 -20.50
C ASP A 62 -0.23 -13.43 -19.28
N ALA A 63 -1.45 -13.93 -19.49
CA ALA A 63 -2.40 -14.16 -18.40
C ALA A 63 -1.91 -15.19 -17.36
N SER A 64 -1.05 -16.13 -17.78
CA SER A 64 -0.50 -17.15 -16.88
C SER A 64 0.52 -16.56 -15.90
N ASP A 65 1.24 -15.51 -16.28
CA ASP A 65 2.13 -14.78 -15.35
C ASP A 65 1.35 -14.29 -14.13
N PHE A 66 0.22 -13.64 -14.35
CA PHE A 66 -0.61 -13.10 -13.27
C PHE A 66 -1.27 -14.21 -12.45
N THR A 67 -1.72 -15.28 -13.10
CA THR A 67 -2.28 -16.45 -12.43
C THR A 67 -1.24 -17.12 -11.51
N HIS A 68 0.00 -17.28 -11.99
CA HIS A 68 1.10 -17.83 -11.18
C HIS A 68 1.57 -16.86 -10.08
N GLY A 69 1.60 -15.56 -10.38
CA GLY A 69 2.01 -14.52 -9.44
C GLY A 69 1.03 -14.34 -8.28
N VAL A 70 -0.28 -14.45 -8.54
CA VAL A 70 -1.33 -14.35 -7.52
C VAL A 70 -1.63 -15.71 -6.87
N GLY A 71 -1.44 -16.80 -7.60
CA GLY A 71 -1.70 -18.18 -7.13
C GLY A 71 -3.10 -18.71 -7.43
N CYS A 72 -3.97 -17.89 -8.04
CA CYS A 72 -5.31 -18.27 -8.47
C CYS A 72 -5.66 -17.60 -9.82
N PRO A 73 -6.68 -18.11 -10.55
CA PRO A 73 -7.14 -17.49 -11.79
C PRO A 73 -7.53 -16.02 -11.58
N VAL A 74 -7.15 -15.16 -12.52
CA VAL A 74 -7.42 -13.73 -12.47
C VAL A 74 -8.34 -13.34 -13.62
N ASP A 75 -9.47 -12.70 -13.32
CA ASP A 75 -10.42 -12.20 -14.33
C ASP A 75 -9.99 -10.84 -14.88
N SER A 76 -9.42 -10.00 -14.02
CA SER A 76 -8.85 -8.71 -14.41
C SER A 76 -7.82 -8.22 -13.41
N ILE A 77 -6.97 -7.29 -13.86
CA ILE A 77 -6.08 -6.54 -12.97
C ILE A 77 -6.40 -5.05 -13.06
N THR A 78 -6.23 -4.33 -11.96
CA THR A 78 -6.25 -2.87 -11.94
C THR A 78 -4.86 -2.35 -11.59
N ILE A 79 -4.28 -1.52 -12.45
CA ILE A 79 -2.94 -0.96 -12.24
C ILE A 79 -3.02 0.12 -11.16
N THR A 80 -2.29 -0.06 -10.06
CA THR A 80 -2.31 0.87 -8.91
C THR A 80 -1.06 1.74 -8.85
N ALA A 81 0.05 1.31 -9.44
CA ALA A 81 1.26 2.12 -9.58
C ALA A 81 2.00 1.77 -10.88
N LEU A 82 2.54 2.80 -11.54
CA LEU A 82 3.34 2.65 -12.76
C LEU A 82 4.84 2.60 -12.44
N PRO A 83 5.66 2.05 -13.35
CA PRO A 83 7.11 2.19 -13.29
C PRO A 83 7.54 3.66 -13.26
N PRO A 84 8.69 4.00 -12.65
CA PRO A 84 9.30 5.31 -12.80
C PRO A 84 9.52 5.63 -14.28
N GLN A 85 9.18 6.85 -14.70
CA GLN A 85 9.27 7.26 -16.10
C GLN A 85 10.70 7.20 -16.67
N SER A 86 11.72 7.30 -15.80
CA SER A 86 13.13 7.11 -16.15
C SER A 86 13.51 5.66 -16.42
N SER A 87 12.77 4.70 -15.86
CA SER A 87 13.04 3.26 -16.02
C SER A 87 12.38 2.69 -17.27
N GLY A 88 11.31 3.31 -17.78
CA GLY A 88 10.60 2.84 -18.96
C GLY A 88 9.11 3.14 -18.91
N THR A 89 8.38 2.52 -19.84
CA THR A 89 6.93 2.71 -19.98
C THR A 89 6.22 1.35 -19.98
N LEU A 90 5.20 1.21 -19.13
CA LEU A 90 4.26 0.10 -19.22
C LEU A 90 3.26 0.42 -20.33
N MET A 91 3.12 -0.48 -21.30
CA MET A 91 2.24 -0.35 -22.46
C MET A 91 1.16 -1.44 -22.45
N ILE A 92 -0.01 -1.11 -22.95
CA ILE A 92 -1.08 -2.05 -23.29
C ILE A 92 -1.32 -1.92 -24.80
N GLY A 93 -0.83 -2.92 -25.54
CA GLY A 93 -0.78 -2.87 -27.00
C GLY A 93 0.12 -1.73 -27.48
N ASN A 94 -0.50 -0.68 -28.02
CA ASN A 94 0.18 0.51 -28.55
C ASN A 94 -0.03 1.76 -27.70
N ALA A 95 -0.78 1.67 -26.59
CA ALA A 95 -1.05 2.80 -25.71
C ALA A 95 -0.25 2.66 -24.40
N PRO A 96 0.23 3.76 -23.80
CA PRO A 96 0.78 3.71 -22.45
C PRO A 96 -0.32 3.37 -21.44
N ALA A 97 0.03 2.55 -20.45
CA ALA A 97 -0.86 2.22 -19.36
C ALA A 97 -1.05 3.40 -18.39
N ALA A 98 -2.20 3.47 -17.73
CA ALA A 98 -2.52 4.49 -16.75
C ALA A 98 -2.82 3.87 -15.38
N VAL A 99 -2.65 4.67 -14.31
CA VAL A 99 -3.09 4.28 -12.96
C VAL A 99 -4.61 4.23 -12.92
N ASN A 100 -5.16 3.30 -12.15
CA ASN A 100 -6.58 2.92 -12.07
C ASN A 100 -7.14 2.35 -13.38
N GLN A 101 -6.29 1.97 -14.33
CA GLN A 101 -6.72 1.27 -15.52
C GLN A 101 -6.94 -0.21 -15.22
N THR A 102 -8.15 -0.70 -15.52
CA THR A 102 -8.48 -2.12 -15.47
C THR A 102 -8.16 -2.80 -16.80
N VAL A 103 -7.48 -3.94 -16.74
CA VAL A 103 -7.12 -4.79 -17.88
C VAL A 103 -7.75 -6.15 -17.66
N SER A 104 -8.63 -6.57 -18.56
CA SER A 104 -9.24 -7.91 -18.52
C SER A 104 -8.23 -9.00 -18.83
N ALA A 105 -8.48 -10.22 -18.35
CA ALA A 105 -7.63 -11.39 -18.58
C ALA A 105 -7.26 -11.60 -20.05
N ALA A 106 -8.24 -11.44 -20.96
CA ALA A 106 -8.02 -11.57 -22.40
C ALA A 106 -7.01 -10.56 -22.96
N ASN A 107 -6.92 -9.38 -22.34
CA ASN A 107 -6.04 -8.29 -22.77
C ASN A 107 -4.69 -8.26 -22.06
N LEU A 108 -4.45 -9.13 -21.07
CA LEU A 108 -3.17 -9.21 -20.36
C LEU A 108 -2.00 -9.56 -21.29
N ASN A 109 -2.26 -10.32 -22.36
CA ASN A 109 -1.26 -10.67 -23.37
C ASN A 109 -0.76 -9.46 -24.19
N PHE A 110 -1.46 -8.33 -24.12
CA PHE A 110 -1.03 -7.08 -24.74
C PHE A 110 -0.19 -6.21 -23.81
N LEU A 111 -0.06 -6.59 -22.54
CA LEU A 111 0.72 -5.84 -21.58
C LEU A 111 2.21 -6.08 -21.84
N ARG A 112 2.97 -4.99 -21.90
CA ARG A 112 4.39 -5.00 -22.21
C ARG A 112 5.09 -3.89 -21.47
N PHE A 113 6.21 -4.19 -20.82
CA PHE A 113 7.09 -3.17 -20.28
C PHE A 113 8.20 -2.87 -21.29
N VAL A 114 8.26 -1.62 -21.74
CA VAL A 114 9.31 -1.10 -22.63
C VAL A 114 10.34 -0.40 -21.77
N PRO A 115 11.52 -1.01 -21.52
CA PRO A 115 12.55 -0.39 -20.69
C PRO A 115 13.14 0.86 -21.34
N GLY A 116 13.45 1.86 -20.52
CA GLY A 116 14.29 2.99 -20.91
C GLY A 116 15.75 2.59 -21.07
N GLU A 117 16.56 3.49 -21.60
CA GLU A 117 17.99 3.25 -21.80
C GLU A 117 18.68 2.85 -20.48
N ASN A 118 19.45 1.76 -20.50
CA ASN A 118 20.19 1.24 -19.34
C ASN A 118 19.31 0.80 -18.14
N CYS A 119 18.00 0.62 -18.31
CA CYS A 119 17.16 0.09 -17.25
C CYS A 119 17.48 -1.39 -16.97
N LEU A 120 17.93 -1.69 -15.75
CA LEU A 120 18.21 -3.05 -15.30
C LEU A 120 17.03 -3.70 -14.58
N SER A 121 16.24 -2.89 -13.84
CA SER A 121 15.07 -3.36 -13.12
C SER A 121 14.05 -2.24 -12.95
N SER A 122 12.79 -2.63 -12.91
CA SER A 122 11.69 -1.73 -12.58
C SER A 122 10.53 -2.51 -12.01
N THR A 123 9.58 -1.81 -11.40
CA THR A 123 8.42 -2.42 -10.74
C THR A 123 7.18 -1.60 -11.05
N PHE A 124 6.06 -2.29 -11.24
CA PHE A 124 4.73 -1.69 -11.23
C PHE A 124 3.87 -2.47 -10.23
N ARG A 125 2.74 -1.90 -9.82
CA ARG A 125 1.81 -2.54 -8.88
C ARG A 125 0.43 -2.66 -9.50
N PHE A 126 -0.24 -3.75 -9.18
CA PHE A 126 -1.60 -4.01 -9.60
C PHE A 126 -2.39 -4.68 -8.46
N LYS A 127 -3.72 -4.58 -8.55
CA LYS A 127 -4.66 -5.38 -7.77
C LYS A 127 -5.32 -6.38 -8.71
N ALA A 128 -5.32 -7.66 -8.35
CA ALA A 128 -6.03 -8.68 -9.10
C ALA A 128 -7.48 -8.79 -8.59
N GLU A 129 -8.42 -8.98 -9.52
CA GLU A 129 -9.81 -9.33 -9.23
C GLU A 129 -10.08 -10.71 -9.84
N GLY A 130 -10.76 -11.56 -9.10
CA GLY A 130 -11.17 -12.89 -9.55
C GLY A 130 -12.16 -13.52 -8.59
N GLU A 131 -12.79 -14.62 -9.01
CA GLU A 131 -13.57 -15.46 -8.11
C GLU A 131 -12.60 -16.34 -7.28
N TYR A 132 -12.54 -16.11 -5.97
CA TYR A 132 -11.70 -16.83 -5.00
C TYR A 132 -12.52 -17.67 -4.02
#